data_AF-A0A1U7GRQ8-F1
#
_entry.id   AF-A0A1U7GRQ8-F1
#
_cell.length_a   1.000
_cell.length_b   1.000
_cell.length_c   1.000
_cell.angle_alpha   90.00
_cell.angle_beta   90.00
_cell.angle_gamma   90.00
#
_symmetry.space_group_name_H-M   'P 1'
#
loop_
_entity.id
_entity.type
_entity.pdbx_description
1 polymer ?
#
loop_
_entity_poly.entity_id
_entity_poly.type
_entity_poly.pdbx_seq_one_letter_code
_entity_poly.pdbx_strand_id
1 'polypeptide(L)'
;MIRAESEIVELWAGPAAERRFTNRWNRVGARGDEEGILLLAERFHGGDVLAKYIAYLKARAEAYVASPVVWPEIEAVAAALIDRLTLTFEETRAVIRDMWTSTIRSA
;
A
#
# COMPACT_ATOMS: atom_id res chain seq x y z
N MET A 1 11.28 8.84 -9.03
CA MET A 1 10.94 8.82 -7.60
C MET A 1 12.19 8.43 -6.85
N ILE A 2 12.54 9.13 -5.78
CA ILE A 2 13.71 8.78 -4.98
C ILE A 2 13.36 7.54 -4.16
N ARG A 3 14.28 6.59 -4.01
CA ARG A 3 14.05 5.30 -3.34
C ARG A 3 13.33 5.42 -1.99
N ALA A 4 13.73 6.41 -1.16
CA ALA A 4 13.10 6.64 0.14
C ALA A 4 11.62 7.09 0.05
N GLU A 5 11.21 7.79 -1.02
CA GLU A 5 9.80 8.14 -1.21
C GLU A 5 8.95 6.91 -1.53
N SER A 6 9.50 5.98 -2.33
CA SER A 6 8.86 4.70 -2.61
C SER A 6 8.68 3.89 -1.33
N GLU A 7 9.72 3.80 -0.50
CA GLU A 7 9.67 3.11 0.79
C GLU A 7 8.62 3.74 1.72
N ILE A 8 8.52 5.07 1.79
CA ILE A 8 7.47 5.74 2.59
C ILE A 8 6.07 5.42 2.05
N VAL A 9 5.88 5.40 0.72
CA VAL A 9 4.58 5.07 0.11
C VAL A 9 4.21 3.60 0.37
N GLU A 10 5.18 2.68 0.32
CA GLU A 10 4.99 1.27 0.65
C GLU A 10 4.57 1.08 2.11
N LEU A 11 5.21 1.79 3.05
CA LEU A 11 4.84 1.79 4.47
C LEU A 11 3.41 2.32 4.69
N TRP A 12 2.96 3.31 3.91
CA TRP A 12 1.58 3.80 3.97
C TRP A 12 0.56 2.90 3.28
N ALA A 13 0.98 2.00 2.38
CA ALA A 13 0.07 1.21 1.55
C ALA A 13 -0.78 0.23 2.39
N GLY A 14 -0.19 -0.41 3.39
CA GLY A 14 -0.91 -1.31 4.31
C GLY A 14 -2.02 -0.60 5.09
N PRO A 15 -1.70 0.45 5.87
CA PRO A 15 -2.69 1.25 6.57
C PRO A 15 -3.76 1.86 5.63
N ALA A 16 -3.38 2.26 4.41
CA ALA A 16 -4.32 2.76 3.43
C ALA A 16 -5.31 1.68 2.95
N ALA A 17 -4.83 0.46 2.71
CA ALA A 17 -5.68 -0.68 2.34
C ALA A 17 -6.63 -1.07 3.49
N GLU A 18 -6.13 -1.14 4.72
CA GLU A 18 -6.95 -1.44 5.90
C GLU A 18 -8.02 -0.36 6.11
N ARG A 19 -7.67 0.93 6.01
CA ARG A 19 -8.62 2.04 6.09
C ARG A 19 -9.70 1.91 5.02
N ARG A 20 -9.31 1.61 3.78
CA ARG A 20 -10.26 1.46 2.68
C ARG A 20 -11.24 0.31 2.91
N PHE A 21 -10.75 -0.83 3.40
CA PHE A 21 -11.59 -2.00 3.65
C PHE A 21 -12.49 -1.85 4.89
N THR A 22 -11.96 -1.32 5.99
CA THR A 22 -12.66 -1.27 7.29
C THR A 22 -13.35 0.06 7.59
N ASN A 23 -13.09 1.09 6.78
CA ASN A 23 -13.44 2.49 7.04
C ASN A 23 -12.94 3.02 8.40
N ARG A 24 -11.88 2.42 8.96
CA ARG A 24 -11.29 2.80 10.25
C ARG A 24 -9.76 2.85 10.15
N TRP A 25 -9.16 3.80 10.85
CA TRP A 25 -7.71 3.80 11.08
C TRP A 25 -7.42 2.90 12.27
N ASN A 26 -6.80 1.76 12.03
CA ASN A 26 -6.26 0.94 13.10
C ASN A 26 -4.82 1.36 13.39
N ARG A 27 -4.54 1.74 14.64
CA ARG A 27 -3.20 2.22 15.06
C ARG A 27 -2.31 1.13 15.65
N VAL A 28 -2.81 -0.11 15.75
CA VAL A 28 -2.16 -1.18 16.52
C VAL A 28 -0.84 -1.67 15.88
N GLY A 29 -0.67 -1.50 14.55
CA GLY A 29 0.60 -1.78 13.84
C GLY A 29 1.36 -0.53 13.35
N ALA A 30 0.66 0.58 13.12
CA ALA A 30 1.21 1.76 12.44
C ALA A 30 2.26 2.55 13.26
N ARG A 31 2.45 2.25 14.55
CA ARG A 31 3.28 3.07 15.43
C ARG A 31 4.78 2.94 15.12
N GLY A 32 5.23 1.76 14.71
CA GLY A 32 6.61 1.55 14.24
C GLY A 32 6.84 2.12 12.83
N ASP A 33 5.82 2.01 11.97
CA ASP A 33 5.86 2.55 10.61
C ASP A 33 5.88 4.08 10.61
N GLU A 34 5.12 4.74 11.50
CA GLU A 34 5.08 6.19 11.63
C GLU A 34 6.45 6.78 12.02
N GLU A 35 7.19 6.15 12.94
CA GLU A 35 8.53 6.57 13.33
C GLU A 35 9.55 6.38 12.19
N GLY A 36 9.47 5.24 11.48
CA GLY A 36 10.30 4.99 10.30
C GLY A 36 10.02 5.97 9.15
N ILE A 37 8.75 6.29 8.90
CA ILE A 37 8.32 7.28 7.91
C ILE A 37 8.86 8.67 8.27
N LEU A 38 8.76 9.08 9.53
CA LEU A 38 9.29 10.37 10.00
C LEU A 38 10.79 10.45 9.78
N LEU A 39 11.55 9.44 10.21
CA LEU A 39 13.01 9.39 10.05
C LEU A 39 13.45 9.42 8.58
N LEU A 40 12.71 8.78 7.68
CA LEU A 40 12.99 8.82 6.24
C LEU A 40 12.65 10.19 5.64
N ALA A 41 11.53 10.79 6.05
CA ALA A 41 11.04 12.06 5.51
C ALA A 41 11.87 13.27 6.02
N GLU A 42 12.40 13.21 7.24
CA GLU A 42 13.29 14.23 7.82
C GLU A 42 14.55 14.48 6.99
N ARG A 43 14.99 13.49 6.20
CA ARG A 43 16.14 13.64 5.28
C ARG A 43 15.89 14.63 4.14
N PHE A 44 14.62 14.93 3.85
CA PHE A 44 14.22 15.82 2.77
C PHE A 44 13.83 17.20 3.27
N HIS A 45 13.06 17.24 4.35
CA HIS A 45 12.44 18.46 4.85
C HIS A 45 12.35 18.46 6.38
N GLY A 46 12.31 19.65 6.99
CA GLY A 46 12.05 19.84 8.42
C GLY A 46 10.85 20.76 8.67
N GLY A 47 10.42 20.84 9.92
CA GLY A 47 9.34 21.74 10.37
C GLY A 47 8.03 21.54 9.61
N ASP A 48 7.32 22.62 9.29
CA ASP A 48 6.01 22.55 8.64
C ASP A 48 6.03 21.92 7.23
N VAL A 49 7.17 21.98 6.54
CA VAL A 49 7.32 21.37 5.21
C VAL A 49 7.31 19.85 5.32
N LEU A 50 7.94 19.30 6.35
CA LEU A 50 7.92 17.86 6.64
C LEU A 50 6.49 17.34 6.82
N ALA A 51 5.69 18.05 7.61
CA ALA A 51 4.29 17.66 7.87
C ALA A 51 3.47 17.63 6.57
N LYS A 52 3.61 18.64 5.71
CA LYS A 52 2.94 18.70 4.40
C LYS A 52 3.43 17.62 3.44
N TYR A 53 4.72 17.33 3.47
CA TYR A 53 5.32 16.31 2.64
C TYR A 53 4.84 14.90 3.02
N ILE A 54 4.80 14.57 4.31
CA ILE A 54 4.23 13.31 4.79
C ILE A 54 2.74 13.21 4.43
N ALA A 55 1.98 14.29 4.60
CA ALA A 55 0.57 14.31 4.21
C ALA A 55 0.38 14.04 2.70
N TYR A 56 1.25 14.59 1.86
CA TYR A 56 1.27 14.31 0.42
C TYR A 56 1.58 12.84 0.11
N LEU A 57 2.63 12.27 0.72
CA LEU A 57 3.02 10.88 0.49
C LEU A 57 1.93 9.90 0.96
N LYS A 58 1.28 10.21 2.08
CA LYS A 58 0.12 9.46 2.57
C LYS A 58 -1.05 9.51 1.60
N ALA A 59 -1.44 10.71 1.14
CA ALA A 59 -2.52 10.87 0.17
C ALA A 59 -2.22 10.13 -1.15
N ARG A 60 -0.95 10.07 -1.54
CA ARG A 60 -0.49 9.33 -2.70
C ARG A 60 -0.63 7.82 -2.53
N ALA A 61 -0.27 7.27 -1.37
CA ALA A 61 -0.47 5.85 -1.06
C ALA A 61 -1.97 5.49 -1.08
N GLU A 62 -2.82 6.34 -0.49
CA GLU A 62 -4.28 6.18 -0.52
C GLU A 62 -4.81 6.17 -1.96
N ALA A 63 -4.35 7.10 -2.81
CA ALA A 63 -4.74 7.16 -4.20
C ALA A 63 -4.27 5.93 -5.00
N TYR A 64 -3.06 5.43 -4.73
CA TYR A 64 -2.53 4.23 -5.38
C TYR A 64 -3.37 3.00 -5.03
N VAL A 65 -3.63 2.77 -3.74
CA VAL A 65 -4.46 1.65 -3.25
C VAL A 65 -5.89 1.75 -3.76
N ALA A 66 -6.44 2.96 -3.89
CA ALA A 66 -7.79 3.18 -4.40
C ALA A 66 -7.92 3.11 -5.92
N SER A 67 -6.82 2.92 -6.66
CA SER A 67 -6.82 2.83 -8.12
C SER A 67 -7.72 1.68 -8.60
N PRO A 68 -8.47 1.86 -9.70
CA PRO A 68 -9.29 0.81 -10.30
C PRO A 68 -8.47 -0.37 -10.85
N VAL A 69 -7.14 -0.22 -10.95
CA VAL A 69 -6.23 -1.30 -11.34
C VAL A 69 -5.70 -2.03 -10.10
N VAL A 70 -5.26 -1.29 -9.09
CA VAL A 70 -4.55 -1.86 -7.93
C VAL A 70 -5.51 -2.51 -6.94
N TRP A 71 -6.70 -1.94 -6.75
CA TRP A 71 -7.64 -2.49 -5.77
C TRP A 71 -8.08 -3.94 -6.09
N PRO A 72 -8.47 -4.28 -7.34
CA PRO A 72 -8.74 -5.67 -7.71
C PRO A 72 -7.54 -6.61 -7.50
N GLU A 73 -6.31 -6.13 -7.70
CA GLU A 73 -5.10 -6.92 -7.45
C GLU A 73 -4.93 -7.23 -5.96
N ILE A 74 -5.14 -6.23 -5.10
CA ILE A 74 -5.11 -6.40 -3.64
C ILE A 74 -6.17 -7.40 -3.20
N GLU A 75 -7.39 -7.30 -3.72
CA GLU A 75 -8.48 -8.24 -3.39
C GLU A 75 -8.15 -9.67 -3.83
N ALA A 76 -7.59 -9.86 -5.02
CA ALA A 76 -7.19 -11.17 -5.52
C ALA A 76 -6.09 -11.80 -4.66
N VAL A 77 -5.07 -11.02 -4.28
CA VAL A 77 -3.98 -11.47 -3.40
C VAL A 77 -4.50 -11.77 -2.00
N ALA A 78 -5.36 -10.92 -1.45
CA ALA A 78 -5.98 -11.15 -0.13
C ALA A 78 -6.80 -12.43 -0.11
N ALA A 79 -7.61 -12.69 -1.14
CA ALA A 79 -8.37 -13.92 -1.28
C ALA A 79 -7.43 -15.15 -1.31
N ALA A 80 -6.36 -15.10 -2.11
CA ALA A 80 -5.38 -16.19 -2.16
C ALA A 80 -4.64 -16.40 -0.82
N LEU A 81 -4.37 -15.33 -0.07
CA LEU A 81 -3.76 -15.41 1.27
C LEU A 81 -4.70 -16.02 2.31
N ILE A 82 -6.01 -15.77 2.22
CA ILE A 82 -6.99 -16.42 3.12
C ILE A 82 -6.92 -17.94 2.95
N ASP A 83 -6.78 -18.42 1.71
CA ASP A 83 -6.75 -19.86 1.42
C ASP A 83 -5.40 -20.51 1.73
N ARG A 84 -4.28 -19.82 1.43
CA ARG A 84 -2.93 -20.40 1.46
C ARG A 84 -2.10 -19.99 2.68
N LEU A 85 -2.55 -18.99 3.44
CA LEU A 85 -1.89 -18.35 4.59
C LEU A 85 -0.57 -17.61 4.27
N THR A 86 0.17 -18.06 3.26
CA THR A 86 1.42 -17.46 2.80
C THR A 86 1.51 -17.50 1.29
N LEU A 87 2.14 -16.47 0.70
CA LEU A 87 2.51 -16.43 -0.70
C LEU A 87 3.96 -15.97 -0.83
N THR A 88 4.71 -16.62 -1.71
CA THR A 88 5.97 -16.11 -2.21
C THR A 88 5.72 -14.95 -3.17
N PHE A 89 6.77 -14.18 -3.46
CA PHE A 89 6.71 -13.11 -4.46
C PHE A 89 6.21 -13.61 -5.83
N GLU A 90 6.72 -14.74 -6.30
CA GLU A 90 6.33 -15.31 -7.60
C GLU A 90 4.87 -15.79 -7.62
N GLU A 91 4.39 -16.35 -6.51
CA GLU A 91 2.98 -16.75 -6.39
C GLU A 91 2.04 -15.53 -6.37
N THR A 92 2.41 -14.46 -5.66
CA THR A 92 1.68 -13.20 -5.68
C THR A 92 1.58 -12.64 -7.11
N ARG A 93 2.69 -12.64 -7.87
CA ARG A 93 2.68 -12.23 -9.28
C ARG A 93 1.79 -13.12 -10.14
N ALA A 94 1.81 -14.43 -9.90
CA ALA A 94 0.96 -15.37 -10.63
C ALA A 94 -0.53 -15.08 -10.37
N VAL A 95 -0.94 -14.87 -9.12
CA VAL A 95 -2.31 -14.52 -8.74
C VAL A 95 -2.80 -13.27 -9.49
N ILE A 96 -1.99 -12.21 -9.50
CA ILE A 96 -2.32 -10.96 -10.20
C ILE A 96 -2.48 -11.17 -11.70
N ARG A 97 -1.53 -11.89 -12.33
CA ARG A 97 -1.57 -12.17 -13.77
C ARG A 97 -2.79 -13.02 -14.14
N ASP A 98 -3.08 -14.04 -13.35
CA ASP A 98 -4.15 -14.99 -13.62
C ASP A 98 -5.53 -14.33 -13.44
N MET A 99 -5.66 -13.42 -12.47
CA MET A 99 -6.82 -12.54 -12.31
C MET A 99 -7.08 -11.71 -13.58
N TRP A 100 -6.10 -10.95 -14.06
CA TRP A 100 -6.27 -10.12 -15.27
C TRP A 100 -6.53 -10.94 -16.52
N THR A 101 -5.87 -12.10 -16.65
CA THR A 101 -6.12 -13.02 -17.77
C THR A 101 -7.56 -13.50 -17.78
N SER A 102 -8.13 -13.74 -16.61
CA SER A 102 -9.52 -14.17 -16.46
C SER A 102 -10.49 -13.03 -16.77
N THR A 103 -10.24 -11.83 -16.25
CA THR A 103 -11.05 -10.62 -16.52
C THR A 103 -11.11 -10.29 -18.01
N ILE A 104 -9.99 -10.33 -18.72
CA ILE A 104 -9.93 -10.05 -20.16
C ILE A 104 -10.69 -11.11 -20.97
N ARG A 105 -10.67 -12.38 -20.54
CA ARG A 105 -11.39 -13.47 -21.22
C ARG A 105 -12.91 -13.43 -20.99
N SER A 106 -13.35 -12.77 -19.92
CA SER A 106 -14.77 -12.61 -19.58
C SER A 106 -15.42 -11.33 -20.13
N ALA A 107 -14.63 -10.44 -20.75
CA ALA A 107 -15.06 -9.18 -21.34
C ALA A 107 -15.25 -9.31 -22.86
#